data_AF-A0A4Y2J0S3-F1
#
_entry.id   AF-A0A4Y2J0S3-F1
#
_cell.length_a   1.000
_cell.length_b   1.000
_cell.length_c   1.000
_cell.angle_alpha   90.00
_cell.angle_beta   90.00
_cell.angle_gamma   90.00
#
_symmetry.space_group_name_H-M   'P 1'
#
loop_
_entity.id
_entity.type
_entity.pdbx_description
1 polymer ?
#
loop_
_entity_poly.entity_id
_entity_poly.type
_entity_poly.pdbx_seq_one_letter_code
_entity_poly.pdbx_strand_id
1 'polypeptide(L)'
;MIGTDGSPKVPRQNYLEGGLRHSSQVSTTSAEEQKTLAYQRCPSEGPPPYDWQILGATGRFEGKKLLEVGSGATVHNIASASAYFPIIVQSDFVEDNLENLKLWHKGQSPLDWSAFLDIVASLEDFR
;
A
#
# COMPACT_ATOMS: atom_id res chain seq x y z
N MET A 1 -48.82 0.02 23.28
CA MET A 1 -48.57 -0.95 22.18
C MET A 1 -47.87 -0.17 21.07
N ILE A 2 -46.53 -0.25 20.97
CA ILE A 2 -45.73 -0.99 19.94
C ILE A 2 -46.09 -0.52 18.51
N GLY A 3 -45.18 -0.09 17.62
CA GLY A 3 -43.71 -0.15 17.58
C GLY A 3 -43.10 1.02 16.79
N THR A 4 -41.90 1.50 17.14
CA THR A 4 -40.54 1.03 16.80
C THR A 4 -40.11 1.38 15.38
N ASP A 5 -39.46 2.53 15.27
CA ASP A 5 -38.60 3.01 14.19
C ASP A 5 -37.28 2.21 14.18
N GLY A 6 -37.18 1.25 13.26
CA GLY A 6 -36.02 0.37 13.10
C GLY A 6 -34.82 1.02 12.43
N SER A 7 -34.20 2.02 13.06
CA SER A 7 -32.85 2.47 12.71
C SER A 7 -31.82 1.91 13.69
N PRO A 8 -30.72 1.28 13.25
CA PRO A 8 -29.67 0.83 14.15
C PRO A 8 -29.05 2.05 14.88
N LYS A 9 -29.16 2.07 16.20
CA LYS A 9 -28.45 3.03 17.04
C LYS A 9 -26.97 2.65 17.09
N VAL A 10 -26.16 3.32 16.28
CA VAL A 10 -24.70 3.26 16.40
C VAL A 10 -24.32 3.88 17.77
N PRO A 11 -23.62 3.16 18.65
CA PRO A 11 -23.16 3.75 19.91
C PRO A 11 -22.20 4.90 19.61
N ARG A 12 -22.49 6.11 20.11
CA ARG A 12 -21.50 7.20 20.15
C ARG A 12 -20.37 6.75 21.07
N GLN A 13 -19.24 6.41 20.46
CA GLN A 13 -18.02 6.12 21.20
C GLN A 13 -17.41 7.45 21.63
N ASN A 14 -17.46 7.72 22.92
CA ASN A 14 -16.83 8.86 23.56
C ASN A 14 -15.31 8.74 23.39
N TYR A 15 -14.70 9.55 22.52
CA TYR A 15 -13.27 9.78 22.56
C TYR A 15 -12.96 10.55 23.85
N LEU A 16 -12.28 9.88 24.78
CA LEU A 16 -11.67 10.53 25.93
C LEU A 16 -10.60 11.50 25.40
N GLU A 17 -10.79 12.79 25.65
CA GLU A 17 -9.76 13.81 25.48
C GLU A 17 -8.61 13.57 26.49
N GLY A 18 -7.71 12.66 26.13
CA GLY A 18 -6.41 12.52 26.76
C GLY A 18 -5.43 13.50 26.12
N GLY A 19 -5.31 14.68 26.71
CA GLY A 19 -4.35 15.69 26.28
C GLY A 19 -2.90 15.21 26.40
N LEU A 20 -2.24 15.08 25.25
CA LEU A 20 -0.80 15.23 25.11
C LEU A 20 -0.58 16.15 23.92
N ARG A 21 -0.40 17.45 24.20
CA ARG A 21 0.12 18.42 23.22
C ARG A 21 1.56 18.02 22.91
N HIS A 22 1.76 17.15 21.92
CA HIS A 22 3.05 17.08 21.25
C HIS A 22 3.16 18.28 20.32
N SER A 23 4.09 19.17 20.65
CA SER A 23 4.55 20.26 19.80
C SER A 23 4.82 19.71 18.40
N SER A 24 4.06 20.20 17.41
CA SER A 24 4.27 19.92 16.00
C SER A 24 5.54 20.65 15.54
N GLN A 25 6.69 20.05 15.81
CA GLN A 25 7.86 20.30 14.97
C GLN A 25 7.79 19.28 13.82
N VAL A 26 7.21 19.71 12.71
CA VAL A 26 7.40 19.03 11.43
C VAL A 26 8.84 19.32 11.03
N SER A 27 9.75 18.44 11.41
CA SER A 27 11.10 18.44 10.88
C SER A 27 11.03 17.99 9.43
N THR A 28 11.19 18.92 8.50
CA THR A 28 11.41 18.59 7.08
C THR A 28 12.83 18.04 6.94
N THR A 29 13.04 16.81 7.39
CA THR A 29 14.30 16.11 7.17
C THR A 29 14.39 15.72 5.69
N SER A 30 15.56 15.94 5.09
CA SER A 30 15.77 15.64 3.67
C SER A 30 15.66 14.13 3.42
N ALA A 31 15.43 13.73 2.16
CA ALA A 31 15.41 12.32 1.79
C ALA A 31 16.73 11.59 2.17
N GLU A 32 17.85 12.31 2.26
CA GLU A 32 19.12 11.77 2.74
C GLU A 32 19.11 11.50 4.25
N GLU A 33 18.55 12.42 5.04
CA GLU A 33 18.41 12.21 6.50
C GLU A 33 17.46 11.07 6.83
N GLN A 34 16.38 10.90 6.06
CA GLN A 34 15.47 9.77 6.22
C GLN A 34 16.16 8.43 5.92
N LYS A 35 17.04 8.38 4.91
CA LYS A 35 17.89 7.21 4.62
C LYS A 35 18.84 6.91 5.78
N THR A 36 19.52 7.92 6.31
CA THR A 36 20.46 7.75 7.44
C THR A 36 19.76 7.25 8.71
N LEU A 37 18.57 7.78 9.02
CA LEU A 37 17.77 7.36 10.18
C LEU A 37 17.25 5.93 10.05
N ALA A 38 16.87 5.50 8.84
CA ALA A 38 16.46 4.12 8.59
C ALA A 38 17.63 3.13 8.82
N TYR A 39 18.85 3.49 8.41
CA TYR A 39 20.05 2.70 8.66
C TYR A 39 20.46 2.66 10.14
N GLN A 40 20.30 3.76 10.88
CA GLN A 40 20.67 3.83 12.31
C GLN A 40 19.79 2.99 13.24
N ARG A 41 18.60 2.57 12.81
CA ARG A 41 17.68 1.76 13.62
C ARG A 41 17.86 0.25 13.48
N CYS A 42 18.69 -0.22 12.54
CA CYS A 42 19.00 -1.63 12.39
C CYS A 42 20.30 -1.95 13.15
N PRO A 43 20.26 -2.79 14.21
CA PRO A 43 21.48 -3.27 14.83
C PRO A 43 22.25 -4.10 13.79
N SER A 44 23.45 -3.65 13.49
CA SER A 44 24.38 -4.25 12.54
C SER A 44 24.73 -5.68 12.94
N GLU A 45 24.38 -6.67 12.11
CA GLU A 45 25.26 -7.79 11.75
C GLU A 45 24.89 -8.28 10.34
N GLY A 46 25.61 -7.74 9.35
CA GLY A 46 25.58 -8.20 7.97
C GLY A 46 24.58 -7.48 7.05
N PRO A 47 24.83 -7.51 5.73
CA PRO A 47 23.79 -7.15 4.78
C PRO A 47 22.60 -8.07 5.03
N PRO A 48 21.38 -7.54 4.88
CA PRO A 48 20.17 -8.35 5.00
C PRO A 48 20.29 -9.65 4.17
N PRO A 49 19.74 -10.77 4.65
CA PRO A 49 19.81 -12.06 3.94
C PRO A 49 19.12 -12.04 2.57
N TYR A 50 18.43 -10.95 2.24
CA TYR A 50 17.80 -10.68 0.96
C TYR A 50 18.34 -9.34 0.45
N ASP A 51 18.77 -9.30 -0.81
CA ASP A 51 19.13 -8.08 -1.54
C ASP A 51 17.87 -7.21 -1.73
N TRP A 52 17.42 -6.55 -0.65
CA TRP A 52 16.40 -5.53 -0.73
C TRP A 52 17.08 -4.24 -1.17
N GLN A 53 16.86 -3.88 -2.43
CA GLN A 53 17.19 -2.54 -2.89
C GLN A 53 16.01 -1.62 -2.58
N ILE A 54 16.27 -0.52 -1.88
CA ILE A 54 15.32 0.58 -1.83
C ILE A 54 15.28 1.19 -3.24
N LEU A 55 14.20 0.91 -3.96
CA LEU A 55 13.91 1.46 -5.27
C LEU A 55 13.98 2.99 -5.19
N GLY A 56 14.96 3.59 -5.87
CA GLY A 56 15.26 5.03 -5.84
C GLY A 56 16.64 5.41 -5.29
N ALA A 57 17.39 4.51 -4.65
CA ALA A 57 18.78 4.78 -4.26
C ALA A 57 19.77 4.66 -5.44
N THR A 58 19.47 3.81 -6.42
CA THR A 58 20.32 3.52 -7.59
C THR A 58 19.78 4.10 -8.90
N GLY A 59 18.64 4.79 -8.86
CA GLY A 59 17.94 5.29 -10.04
C GLY A 59 17.32 4.20 -10.94
N ARG A 60 17.48 2.92 -10.59
CA ARG A 60 16.88 1.78 -11.31
C ARG A 60 15.64 1.31 -10.58
N PHE A 61 14.50 1.31 -11.28
CA PHE A 61 13.24 0.78 -10.80
C PHE A 61 12.96 -0.58 -11.44
N GLU A 62 13.72 -1.61 -11.06
CA GLU A 62 13.58 -2.98 -11.59
C GLU A 62 14.04 -4.04 -10.58
N GLY A 63 13.56 -5.27 -10.72
CA GLY A 63 13.99 -6.37 -9.84
C GLY A 63 13.19 -7.66 -9.99
N LYS A 64 13.53 -8.67 -9.18
CA LYS A 64 12.87 -9.99 -9.27
C LYS A 64 11.50 -10.05 -8.58
N LYS A 65 11.35 -9.34 -7.46
CA LYS A 65 10.17 -9.37 -6.60
C LYS A 65 9.87 -7.97 -6.07
N LEU A 66 8.60 -7.60 -6.07
CA LEU A 66 8.09 -6.38 -5.44
C LEU A 66 7.03 -6.75 -4.39
N LEU A 67 7.10 -6.12 -3.21
CA LEU A 67 6.05 -6.19 -2.20
C LEU A 67 5.29 -4.85 -2.22
N GLU A 68 4.01 -4.90 -2.55
CA GLU A 68 3.09 -3.78 -2.39
C GLU A 68 2.41 -3.88 -1.01
N VAL A 69 2.55 -2.82 -0.20
CA VAL A 69 2.00 -2.75 1.16
C VAL A 69 0.79 -1.84 1.19
N GLY A 70 -0.34 -2.35 1.69
CA GLY A 70 -1.59 -1.59 1.79
C GLY A 70 -2.27 -1.42 0.43
N SER A 71 -2.44 -2.52 -0.28
CA SER A 71 -2.94 -2.56 -1.67
C SER A 71 -4.42 -2.17 -1.76
N GLY A 72 -5.15 -2.23 -0.64
CA GLY A 72 -6.60 -2.20 -0.64
C GLY A 72 -7.18 -3.32 -1.51
N ALA A 73 -8.37 -3.10 -2.06
CA ALA A 73 -8.95 -3.95 -3.09
C ALA A 73 -8.55 -3.52 -4.52
N THR A 74 -7.40 -2.87 -4.69
CA THR A 74 -7.03 -2.20 -5.95
C THR A 74 -5.86 -2.86 -6.66
N VAL A 75 -5.85 -2.81 -7.99
CA VAL A 75 -4.84 -3.49 -8.83
C VAL A 75 -4.06 -2.54 -9.74
N HIS A 76 -4.54 -1.31 -9.93
CA HIS A 76 -3.90 -0.36 -10.85
C HIS A 76 -2.54 0.12 -10.36
N ASN A 77 -2.30 0.12 -9.04
CA ASN A 77 -1.03 0.54 -8.43
C ASN A 77 0.17 -0.28 -8.92
N ILE A 78 -0.07 -1.52 -9.37
CA ILE A 78 0.99 -2.43 -9.82
C ILE A 78 1.12 -2.51 -11.33
N ALA A 79 0.26 -1.82 -12.09
CA ALA A 79 0.22 -1.92 -13.55
C ALA A 79 1.57 -1.54 -14.17
N SER A 80 2.07 -0.33 -13.90
CA SER A 80 3.39 0.11 -14.39
C SER A 80 4.55 -0.70 -13.79
N ALA A 81 4.43 -1.12 -12.53
CA ALA A 81 5.45 -1.94 -11.88
C ALA A 81 5.59 -3.33 -12.52
N SER A 82 4.52 -3.87 -13.09
CA SER A 82 4.51 -5.20 -13.71
C SER A 82 5.45 -5.35 -14.90
N ALA A 83 5.81 -4.24 -15.57
CA ALA A 83 6.79 -4.24 -16.64
C ALA A 83 8.23 -4.54 -16.16
N TYR A 84 8.52 -4.25 -14.88
CA TYR A 84 9.87 -4.33 -14.30
C TYR A 84 10.02 -5.41 -13.23
N PHE A 85 8.90 -5.93 -12.71
CA PHE A 85 8.84 -6.91 -11.64
C PHE A 85 7.97 -8.10 -12.04
N PRO A 86 8.56 -9.26 -12.40
CA PRO A 86 7.80 -10.43 -12.83
C PRO A 86 7.02 -11.09 -11.69
N ILE A 87 7.33 -10.75 -10.43
CA ILE A 87 6.64 -11.25 -9.25
C ILE A 87 6.26 -10.06 -8.38
N ILE A 88 4.96 -9.83 -8.24
CA ILE A 88 4.41 -8.81 -7.35
C ILE A 88 3.58 -9.50 -6.28
N VAL A 89 3.86 -9.19 -5.02
CA VAL A 89 3.11 -9.65 -3.86
C VAL A 89 2.30 -8.47 -3.34
N GLN A 90 0.99 -8.55 -3.46
CA GLN A 90 0.07 -7.57 -2.89
C GLN A 90 -0.27 -7.96 -1.45
N SER A 91 -0.28 -6.99 -0.54
CA SER A 91 -0.63 -7.18 0.86
C SER A 91 -1.56 -6.08 1.35
N ASP A 92 -2.46 -6.44 2.26
CA ASP A 92 -3.38 -5.53 2.94
C ASP A 92 -3.72 -6.06 4.32
N PHE A 93 -4.17 -5.18 5.22
CA PHE A 93 -4.56 -5.57 6.57
C PHE A 93 -6.01 -6.10 6.63
N VAL A 94 -6.88 -5.62 5.74
CA VAL A 94 -8.30 -5.99 5.74
C VAL A 94 -8.51 -7.25 4.89
N GLU A 95 -9.07 -8.31 5.47
CA GLU A 95 -9.25 -9.58 4.75
C GLU A 95 -10.17 -9.43 3.53
N ASP A 96 -11.25 -8.63 3.63
CA ASP A 96 -12.15 -8.37 2.50
C ASP A 96 -11.41 -7.76 1.30
N ASN A 97 -10.39 -6.93 1.54
CA ASN A 97 -9.55 -6.39 0.46
C ASN A 97 -8.75 -7.52 -0.21
N LEU A 98 -8.15 -8.41 0.60
CA LEU A 98 -7.41 -9.57 0.10
C LEU A 98 -8.32 -10.53 -0.69
N GLU A 99 -9.56 -10.74 -0.25
CA GLU A 99 -10.54 -11.55 -0.98
C GLU A 99 -10.87 -10.97 -2.36
N ASN A 100 -11.08 -9.66 -2.45
CA ASN A 100 -11.32 -8.98 -3.72
C ASN A 100 -10.11 -9.09 -4.67
N LEU A 101 -8.88 -8.96 -4.16
CA LEU A 101 -7.66 -9.18 -4.94
C LEU A 101 -7.54 -10.64 -5.43
N LYS A 102 -7.82 -11.61 -4.55
CA LYS A 102 -7.83 -13.05 -4.91
C LYS A 102 -8.86 -13.34 -6.01
N LEU A 103 -10.03 -12.72 -5.98
CA LEU A 103 -11.04 -12.83 -7.06
C LEU A 103 -10.53 -12.24 -8.37
N TRP A 104 -9.87 -11.08 -8.33
CA TRP A 104 -9.26 -10.49 -9.52
C TRP A 104 -8.18 -11.37 -10.14
N HIS A 105 -7.27 -11.92 -9.34
CA HIS A 105 -6.24 -12.86 -9.82
C HIS A 105 -6.83 -14.12 -10.48
N LYS A 106 -8.05 -14.53 -10.10
CA LYS A 106 -8.77 -15.66 -10.71
C LYS A 106 -9.61 -15.28 -11.93
N GLY A 107 -9.65 -14.00 -12.32
CA GLY A 107 -10.55 -13.50 -13.36
C GLY A 107 -12.03 -13.51 -12.95
N GLN A 108 -12.31 -13.46 -11.64
CA GLN A 108 -13.64 -13.56 -11.04
C GLN A 108 -14.04 -12.29 -10.28
N SER A 109 -13.26 -11.21 -10.40
CA SER A 109 -13.60 -9.96 -9.73
C SER A 109 -14.87 -9.37 -10.33
N PRO A 110 -15.81 -8.87 -9.49
CA PRO A 110 -16.95 -8.10 -9.97
C PRO A 110 -16.55 -6.70 -10.47
N LEU A 111 -15.32 -6.25 -10.16
CA LEU A 111 -14.80 -4.96 -10.59
C LEU A 111 -14.05 -5.12 -11.91
N ASP A 112 -14.44 -4.31 -12.89
CA ASP A 112 -13.73 -4.19 -14.16
C ASP A 112 -12.61 -3.15 -14.03
N TRP A 113 -11.38 -3.59 -14.25
CA TRP A 113 -10.18 -2.76 -14.21
C TRP A 113 -9.63 -2.43 -15.60
N SER A 114 -10.24 -2.95 -16.67
CA SER A 114 -9.77 -2.80 -18.05
C SER A 114 -9.56 -1.33 -18.42
N ALA A 115 -10.56 -0.47 -18.18
CA ALA A 115 -10.48 0.94 -18.51
C ALA A 115 -9.27 1.65 -17.85
N PHE A 116 -8.90 1.27 -16.62
CA PHE A 116 -7.74 1.86 -15.95
C PHE A 116 -6.43 1.29 -16.51
N LEU A 117 -6.38 -0.03 -16.73
CA LEU A 117 -5.21 -0.69 -17.31
C LEU A 117 -4.95 -0.22 -18.74
N ASP A 118 -5.99 0.05 -19.52
CA ASP A 118 -5.89 0.62 -20.87
C ASP A 118 -5.33 2.04 -20.85
N ILE A 119 -5.71 2.85 -19.85
CA ILE A 119 -5.11 4.18 -19.65
C ILE A 119 -3.62 4.04 -19.36
N VAL A 120 -3.23 3.15 -18.45
CA VAL A 120 -1.80 2.93 -18.12
C VAL A 120 -1.04 2.46 -19.36
N ALA A 121 -1.55 1.47 -20.08
CA ALA A 121 -0.93 0.96 -21.31
C ALA A 121 -0.77 2.07 -22.35
N SER A 122 -1.79 2.91 -22.54
CA SER A 122 -1.72 4.04 -23.46
C SER A 122 -0.71 5.11 -23.03
N LEU A 123 -0.49 5.31 -21.73
CA LEU A 123 0.52 6.27 -21.23
C LEU A 123 1.94 5.73 -21.36
N GLU A 124 2.09 4.41 -21.41
CA GLU A 124 3.36 3.70 -21.53
C GLU A 124 3.71 3.31 -22.98
N ASP A 125 2.92 3.78 -23.96
CA ASP A 125 3.04 3.43 -25.38
C ASP A 125 2.96 1.91 -25.65
N PHE A 126 2.34 1.13 -24.76
CA PHE A 126 1.98 -0.25 -25.02
C PHE A 126 0.70 -0.27 -25.90
N ARG A 127 0.86 -0.63 -27.18
CA ARG A 127 -0.24 -0.89 -28.13
C ARG A 127 -0.24 -2.33 -28.59
#